data_AF-A0A6J4QBK8-F1
#
_entry.id   AF-A0A6J4QBK8-F1
#
_cell.length_a   1.000
_cell.length_b   1.000
_cell.length_c   1.000
_cell.angle_alpha   90.00
_cell.angle_beta   90.00
_cell.angle_gamma   90.00
#
_symmetry.space_group_name_H-M   'P 1'
#
loop_
_entity.id
_entity.type
_entity.pdbx_description
1 polymer ?
#
loop_
_entity_poly.entity_id
_entity_poly.type
_entity_poly.pdbx_seq_one_letter_code
_entity_poly.pdbx_strand_id
1 'polypeptide(L)'
;MESKRYPTDLSDDEWRCIRPHLPDPAGQGRPRLHGLRAILDAVFYVLKSGCPWRWLPRDFPPWKTVYDWFRRGRIDGTWKRLNAELRELLRVQLGKDPNPSAGIVDSQSVKTTGVGGQDRGFDPAKKVDGRKRHLLVDTEGLVLEAQVHSARVPDQDGIRLLLEQRCGVALRAFLTCGSTRATGGRAESGSRR
;
A
#
# COMPACT_ATOMS: atom_id res chain seq x y z
N MET A 1 -32.09 6.56 -16.98
CA MET A 1 -31.92 5.77 -15.74
C MET A 1 -30.70 6.31 -15.04
N GLU A 2 -30.88 7.11 -13.99
CA GLU A 2 -29.76 7.44 -13.09
C GLU A 2 -29.19 6.14 -12.56
N SER A 3 -27.99 5.80 -13.02
CA SER A 3 -27.17 4.78 -12.38
C SER A 3 -27.05 5.21 -10.92
N LYS A 4 -27.64 4.44 -10.01
CA LYS A 4 -27.48 4.65 -8.57
C LYS A 4 -25.99 4.48 -8.28
N ARG A 5 -25.29 5.60 -8.15
CA ARG A 5 -23.88 5.63 -7.78
C ARG A 5 -23.79 5.49 -6.26
N TYR A 6 -22.89 4.64 -5.79
CA TYR A 6 -22.52 4.66 -4.38
C TYR A 6 -21.66 5.90 -4.10
N PRO A 7 -21.66 6.43 -2.86
CA PRO A 7 -20.75 7.51 -2.48
C PRO A 7 -19.26 7.16 -2.61
N THR A 8 -18.94 5.87 -2.78
CA THR A 8 -17.60 5.33 -2.97
C THR A 8 -17.20 5.20 -4.44
N ASP A 9 -18.12 5.44 -5.37
CA ASP A 9 -17.85 5.31 -6.80
C ASP A 9 -17.00 6.47 -7.29
N LEU A 10 -16.12 6.17 -8.24
CA LEU A 10 -15.25 7.18 -8.84
C LEU A 10 -16.08 8.21 -9.63
N SER A 11 -15.77 9.47 -9.42
CA SER A 11 -16.15 10.56 -10.33
C SER A 11 -15.48 10.38 -11.69
N ASP A 12 -15.98 11.09 -12.70
CA ASP A 12 -15.40 11.05 -14.05
C ASP A 12 -13.99 11.68 -14.08
N ASP A 13 -13.72 12.66 -13.22
CA ASP A 13 -12.40 13.26 -13.02
C ASP A 13 -11.41 12.26 -12.40
N GLU A 14 -11.78 11.61 -11.30
CA GLU A 14 -10.92 10.61 -10.66
C GLU A 14 -10.66 9.42 -11.59
N TRP A 15 -11.69 8.99 -12.34
CA TRP A 15 -11.53 7.94 -13.34
C TRP A 15 -10.55 8.34 -14.44
N ARG A 16 -10.58 9.59 -14.90
CA ARG A 16 -9.61 10.11 -15.89
C ARG A 16 -8.19 10.10 -15.35
N CYS A 17 -7.98 10.38 -14.06
CA CYS A 17 -6.66 10.30 -13.43
C CYS A 17 -6.17 8.85 -13.27
N ILE A 18 -7.04 7.92 -12.88
CA ILE A 18 -6.65 6.54 -12.57
C ILE A 18 -6.46 5.69 -13.83
N ARG A 19 -7.36 5.82 -14.81
CA ARG A 19 -7.43 4.96 -15.99
C ARG A 19 -6.10 4.74 -16.72
N PRO A 20 -5.26 5.76 -16.97
CA PRO A 20 -4.00 5.61 -17.72
C PRO A 20 -2.99 4.67 -17.05
N HIS A 21 -3.09 4.47 -15.73
CA HIS A 21 -2.16 3.64 -14.97
C HIS A 21 -2.63 2.19 -14.79
N LEU A 22 -3.83 1.87 -15.30
CA LEU A 22 -4.39 0.53 -15.23
C LEU A 22 -3.91 -0.32 -16.42
N PRO A 23 -3.75 -1.64 -16.24
CA PRO A 23 -3.33 -2.50 -17.32
C PRO A 23 -4.37 -2.55 -18.43
N ASP A 24 -3.90 -2.35 -19.66
CA ASP A 24 -4.70 -2.51 -20.85
C ASP A 24 -5.36 -3.90 -20.93
N PRO A 25 -6.46 -4.03 -21.66
CA PRO A 25 -7.02 -5.34 -21.96
C PRO A 25 -5.96 -6.18 -22.66
N ALA A 26 -5.51 -7.26 -22.02
CA ALA A 26 -4.63 -8.21 -22.68
C ALA A 26 -5.35 -8.76 -23.92
N GLY A 27 -4.73 -8.61 -25.10
CA GLY A 27 -5.30 -9.03 -26.39
C GLY A 27 -5.43 -10.55 -26.56
N GLN A 28 -4.89 -11.34 -25.63
CA GLN A 28 -4.97 -12.80 -25.64
C GLN A 28 -5.79 -13.30 -24.45
N GLY A 29 -6.88 -14.02 -24.74
CA GLY A 29 -7.73 -14.69 -23.74
C GLY A 29 -9.21 -14.31 -23.82
N ARG A 30 -10.01 -14.85 -22.89
CA ARG A 30 -11.45 -14.52 -22.79
C ARG A 30 -11.63 -13.02 -22.51
N PRO A 31 -12.40 -12.29 -23.33
CA PRO A 31 -12.68 -10.88 -23.11
C PRO A 31 -13.25 -10.63 -21.71
N ARG A 32 -12.85 -9.50 -21.10
CA ARG A 32 -13.39 -9.07 -19.81
C ARG A 32 -14.87 -8.71 -19.99
N LEU A 33 -15.74 -9.37 -19.23
CA LEU A 33 -17.19 -9.10 -19.26
C LEU A 33 -17.57 -7.78 -18.57
N HIS A 34 -16.79 -7.36 -17.58
CA HIS A 34 -17.06 -6.15 -16.80
C HIS A 34 -16.00 -5.08 -17.08
N GLY A 35 -16.44 -3.84 -17.23
CA GLY A 35 -15.55 -2.69 -17.38
C GLY A 35 -14.68 -2.46 -16.15
N LEU A 36 -13.46 -1.96 -16.35
CA LEU A 36 -12.50 -1.71 -15.25
C LEU A 36 -13.05 -0.75 -14.20
N ARG A 37 -13.77 0.30 -14.61
CA ARG A 37 -14.38 1.25 -13.68
C ARG A 37 -15.30 0.58 -12.68
N ALA A 38 -16.23 -0.25 -13.15
CA ALA A 38 -17.16 -1.00 -12.29
C ALA A 38 -16.43 -1.98 -11.34
N ILE A 39 -15.29 -2.53 -11.76
CA ILE A 39 -14.44 -3.35 -10.89
C ILE A 39 -13.79 -2.49 -9.80
N LEU A 40 -13.24 -1.33 -10.14
CA LEU A 40 -12.62 -0.44 -9.18
C LEU A 40 -13.63 0.18 -8.21
N ASP A 41 -14.81 0.60 -8.69
CA ASP A 41 -15.91 1.09 -7.85
C ASP A 41 -16.28 0.03 -6.80
N ALA A 42 -16.40 -1.24 -7.21
CA ALA A 42 -16.64 -2.35 -6.29
C ALA A 42 -15.48 -2.57 -5.29
N VAL A 43 -14.22 -2.42 -5.73
CA VAL A 43 -13.05 -2.50 -4.83
C VAL A 43 -13.10 -1.36 -3.81
N PHE A 44 -13.35 -0.12 -4.22
CA PHE A 44 -13.44 1.02 -3.32
C PHE A 44 -14.62 0.93 -2.36
N TYR A 45 -15.76 0.40 -2.82
CA TYR A 45 -16.88 0.09 -1.95
C TYR A 45 -16.46 -0.86 -0.81
N VAL A 46 -15.78 -1.96 -1.13
CA VAL A 46 -15.28 -2.91 -0.12
C VAL A 46 -14.27 -2.26 0.83
N LEU A 47 -13.33 -1.47 0.29
CA LEU A 47 -12.29 -0.82 1.09
C LEU A 47 -12.84 0.26 2.03
N LYS A 48 -13.89 1.00 1.62
CA LYS A 48 -14.49 2.06 2.44
C LYS A 48 -15.54 1.53 3.41
N SER A 49 -16.36 0.57 3.01
CA SER A 49 -17.38 -0.03 3.88
C SER A 49 -16.79 -1.05 4.86
N GLY A 50 -15.66 -1.68 4.53
CA GLY A 50 -15.09 -2.79 5.29
C GLY A 50 -15.92 -4.08 5.20
N CYS A 51 -16.89 -4.17 4.28
CA CYS A 51 -17.72 -5.36 4.18
C CYS A 51 -16.92 -6.58 3.69
N PRO A 52 -17.26 -7.81 4.12
CA PRO A 52 -16.67 -9.01 3.53
C PRO A 52 -16.90 -9.07 2.01
N TRP A 53 -15.94 -9.58 1.24
CA TRP A 53 -16.08 -9.70 -0.23
C TRP A 53 -17.36 -10.40 -0.67
N ARG A 54 -17.80 -11.44 0.06
CA ARG A 54 -19.04 -12.20 -0.24
C ARG A 54 -20.32 -11.38 -0.02
N TRP A 55 -20.23 -10.26 0.68
CA TRP A 55 -21.33 -9.34 0.98
C TRP A 55 -21.38 -8.16 0.00
N LEU A 56 -20.53 -8.16 -1.02
CA LEU A 56 -20.58 -7.16 -2.08
C LEU A 56 -22.02 -7.09 -2.66
N PRO A 57 -22.62 -5.90 -2.77
CA PRO A 57 -23.94 -5.73 -3.38
C PRO A 57 -24.04 -6.35 -4.77
N ARG A 58 -25.25 -6.82 -5.13
CA ARG A 58 -25.48 -7.65 -6.33
C ARG A 58 -25.48 -6.85 -7.64
N ASP A 59 -25.56 -5.53 -7.55
CA ASP A 59 -25.44 -4.58 -8.65
C ASP A 59 -23.99 -4.36 -9.10
N PHE A 60 -23.01 -4.72 -8.26
CA PHE A 60 -21.62 -4.81 -8.69
C PHE A 60 -21.32 -6.10 -9.46
N PRO A 61 -20.19 -6.15 -10.22
CA PRO A 61 -19.69 -7.40 -10.77
C PRO A 61 -19.55 -8.51 -9.70
N PRO A 62 -19.62 -9.80 -10.09
CA PRO A 62 -19.51 -10.90 -9.14
C PRO A 62 -18.27 -10.78 -8.26
N TRP A 63 -18.43 -10.92 -6.94
CA TRP A 63 -17.36 -10.66 -5.98
C TRP A 63 -16.07 -11.45 -6.27
N LYS A 64 -16.17 -12.67 -6.83
CA LYS A 64 -15.02 -13.48 -7.22
C LYS A 64 -14.19 -12.75 -8.28
N THR A 65 -14.84 -12.20 -9.30
CA THR A 65 -14.19 -11.44 -10.37
C THR A 65 -13.51 -10.19 -9.83
N VAL A 66 -14.19 -9.45 -8.95
CA VAL A 66 -13.65 -8.25 -8.31
C VAL A 66 -12.42 -8.61 -7.46
N TYR A 67 -12.55 -9.63 -6.61
CA TYR A 67 -11.47 -10.10 -5.76
C TYR A 67 -10.27 -10.63 -6.57
N ASP A 68 -10.50 -11.39 -7.64
CA ASP A 68 -9.44 -11.91 -8.49
C ASP A 68 -8.68 -10.80 -9.21
N TRP A 69 -9.38 -9.73 -9.61
CA TRP A 69 -8.75 -8.55 -10.18
C TRP A 69 -7.91 -7.80 -9.12
N PHE A 70 -8.49 -7.53 -7.95
CA PHE A 70 -7.77 -6.92 -6.83
C PHE A 70 -6.53 -7.73 -6.42
N ARG A 71 -6.67 -9.05 -6.30
CA ARG A 71 -5.60 -9.98 -5.92
C ARG A 71 -4.48 -10.00 -6.97
N ARG A 72 -4.81 -10.02 -8.27
CA ARG A 72 -3.81 -9.94 -9.34
C ARG A 72 -3.05 -8.63 -9.27
N GLY A 73 -3.76 -7.50 -9.17
CA GLY A 73 -3.16 -6.18 -9.02
C GLY A 73 -2.23 -6.04 -7.81
N ARG A 74 -2.51 -6.79 -6.75
CA ARG A 74 -1.65 -6.86 -5.54
C ARG A 74 -0.39 -7.68 -5.77
N ILE A 75 -0.48 -8.76 -6.55
CA ILE A 75 0.66 -9.65 -6.83
C ILE A 75 1.57 -9.06 -7.90
N ASP A 76 1.02 -8.44 -8.95
CA ASP A 76 1.77 -7.87 -10.07
C ASP A 76 2.26 -6.42 -9.81
N GLY A 77 1.97 -5.87 -8.63
CA GLY A 77 2.39 -4.53 -8.23
C GLY A 77 1.59 -3.37 -8.84
N THR A 78 0.47 -3.62 -9.54
CA THR A 78 -0.39 -2.56 -10.10
C THR A 78 -0.79 -1.52 -9.04
N TRP A 79 -1.20 -1.96 -7.85
CA TRP A 79 -1.58 -1.03 -6.77
C TRP A 79 -0.40 -0.20 -6.28
N LYS A 80 0.80 -0.78 -6.24
CA LYS A 80 2.02 -0.08 -5.81
C LYS A 80 2.39 1.01 -6.81
N ARG A 81 2.36 0.70 -8.11
CA ARG A 81 2.60 1.67 -9.20
C ARG A 81 1.55 2.78 -9.19
N LEU A 82 0.27 2.43 -9.15
CA LEU A 82 -0.82 3.42 -9.11
C LEU A 82 -0.67 4.38 -7.92
N ASN A 83 -0.36 3.86 -6.73
CA ASN A 83 -0.14 4.71 -5.55
C ASN A 83 1.08 5.63 -5.71
N ALA A 84 2.18 5.15 -6.31
CA ALA A 84 3.36 5.97 -6.55
C ALA A 84 3.07 7.14 -7.51
N GLU A 85 2.39 6.87 -8.62
CA GLU A 85 1.99 7.87 -9.62
C GLU A 85 1.08 8.94 -9.02
N LEU A 86 0.00 8.52 -8.34
CA LEU A 86 -0.94 9.46 -7.72
C LEU A 86 -0.29 10.28 -6.60
N ARG A 87 0.62 9.68 -5.84
CA ARG A 87 1.40 10.39 -4.82
C ARG A 87 2.29 11.46 -5.45
N GLU A 88 3.01 11.14 -6.52
CA GLU A 88 3.90 12.10 -7.20
C GLU A 88 3.12 13.27 -7.78
N LEU A 89 1.98 12.99 -8.45
CA LEU A 89 1.07 14.02 -8.94
C LEU A 89 0.58 14.94 -7.82
N LEU A 90 0.13 14.37 -6.70
CA LEU A 90 -0.34 15.15 -5.56
C LEU A 90 0.78 16.00 -4.94
N ARG A 91 2.00 15.46 -4.83
CA ARG A 91 3.15 16.22 -4.29
C ARG A 91 3.50 17.42 -5.17
N VAL A 92 3.50 17.25 -6.49
CA VAL A 92 3.71 18.36 -7.44
C VAL A 92 2.60 19.41 -7.28
N GLN A 93 1.34 18.99 -7.15
CA GLN A 93 0.21 19.89 -6.93
C GLN A 93 0.33 20.68 -5.61
N LEU A 94 0.94 20.09 -4.59
CA LEU A 94 1.26 20.74 -3.31
C LEU A 94 2.53 21.61 -3.36
N GLY A 95 3.17 21.75 -4.53
CA GLY A 95 4.43 22.50 -4.68
C GLY A 95 5.63 21.83 -4.04
N LYS A 96 5.60 20.51 -3.84
CA LYS A 96 6.67 19.71 -3.25
C LYS A 96 7.42 18.93 -4.34
N ASP A 97 8.64 18.51 -4.02
CA ASP A 97 9.38 17.56 -4.85
C ASP A 97 8.60 16.23 -4.94
N PRO A 98 8.35 15.67 -6.15
CA PRO A 98 7.66 14.38 -6.32
C PRO A 98 8.35 13.24 -5.55
N ASN A 99 9.66 13.32 -5.39
CA ASN A 99 10.48 12.40 -4.62
C ASN A 99 10.75 12.98 -3.22
N PRO A 100 10.09 12.48 -2.16
CA PRO A 100 10.34 12.96 -0.82
C PRO A 100 11.79 12.67 -0.39
N SER A 101 12.38 13.59 0.37
CA SER A 101 13.72 13.47 0.94
C SER A 101 13.72 12.90 2.36
N ALA A 102 12.58 12.94 3.05
CA ALA A 102 12.39 12.43 4.40
C ALA A 102 11.15 11.53 4.50
N GLY A 103 11.23 10.50 5.34
CA GLY A 103 10.13 9.58 5.60
C GLY A 103 9.96 9.24 7.08
N ILE A 104 8.74 8.93 7.48
CA ILE A 104 8.37 8.51 8.82
C ILE A 104 7.95 7.05 8.75
N VAL A 105 8.48 6.23 9.65
CA VAL A 105 8.15 4.81 9.74
C VAL A 105 7.48 4.49 11.06
N ASP A 106 6.39 3.74 10.97
CA ASP A 106 5.69 3.19 12.12
C ASP A 106 5.41 1.68 11.94
N SER A 107 5.27 0.98 13.06
CA SER A 107 4.97 -0.45 13.12
C SER A 107 3.71 -0.72 13.94
N GLN A 108 2.85 -1.61 13.44
CA GLN A 108 1.68 -2.06 14.17
C GLN A 108 1.50 -3.57 14.13
N SER A 109 1.40 -4.17 15.30
CA SER A 109 1.07 -5.59 15.45
C SER A 109 -0.45 -5.75 15.54
N VAL A 110 -1.00 -6.64 14.72
CA VAL A 110 -2.43 -6.88 14.59
C VAL A 110 -2.73 -8.36 14.82
N LYS A 111 -3.66 -8.63 15.74
CA LYS A 111 -4.16 -9.97 15.97
C LYS A 111 -4.86 -10.47 14.72
N THR A 112 -4.52 -11.68 14.29
CA THR A 112 -5.08 -12.29 13.08
C THR A 112 -5.57 -13.70 13.42
N THR A 113 -6.38 -14.31 12.55
CA THR A 113 -6.91 -15.67 12.76
C THR A 113 -5.80 -16.72 12.73
N GLY A 114 -6.00 -17.89 13.34
CA GLY A 114 -4.98 -18.94 13.46
C GLY A 114 -4.45 -19.52 12.14
N VAL A 115 -5.01 -19.11 10.99
CA VAL A 115 -4.57 -19.53 9.66
C VAL A 115 -3.48 -18.57 9.15
N GLY A 116 -2.28 -19.06 8.87
CA GLY A 116 -1.20 -18.21 8.33
C GLY A 116 0.22 -18.76 8.39
N GLY A 117 0.45 -19.93 8.99
CA GLY A 117 1.75 -20.61 8.94
C GLY A 117 2.90 -19.75 9.47
N GLN A 118 4.02 -19.75 8.74
CA GLN A 118 5.26 -19.02 9.09
C GLN A 118 5.11 -17.49 9.05
N ASP A 119 4.09 -16.97 8.36
CA ASP A 119 3.81 -15.54 8.24
C ASP A 119 3.04 -14.97 9.45
N ARG A 120 3.04 -15.69 10.58
CA ARG A 120 2.47 -15.29 11.87
C ARG A 120 3.52 -15.42 12.97
N GLY A 121 3.35 -14.68 14.06
CA GLY A 121 4.21 -14.79 15.22
C GLY A 121 3.70 -13.99 16.40
N PHE A 122 4.36 -14.18 17.53
CA PHE A 122 4.02 -13.48 18.77
C PHE A 122 4.95 -12.28 18.98
N ASP A 123 4.35 -11.11 19.18
CA ASP A 123 5.02 -9.89 19.62
C ASP A 123 4.97 -9.82 21.15
N PRO A 124 6.11 -9.99 21.86
CA PRO A 124 6.12 -9.96 23.31
C PRO A 124 5.89 -8.56 23.90
N ALA A 125 6.27 -7.51 23.18
CA ALA A 125 6.11 -6.13 23.63
C ALA A 125 4.63 -5.72 23.60
N LYS A 126 3.94 -6.06 22.50
CA LYS A 126 2.51 -5.73 22.31
C LYS A 126 1.57 -6.84 22.81
N LYS A 127 2.11 -8.01 23.20
CA LYS A 127 1.37 -9.23 23.57
C LYS A 127 0.35 -9.66 22.51
N VAL A 128 0.72 -9.52 21.24
CA VAL A 128 -0.14 -9.82 20.09
C VAL A 128 0.38 -11.05 19.36
N ASP A 129 -0.48 -12.05 19.18
CA ASP A 129 -0.24 -13.15 18.23
C ASP A 129 -0.86 -12.83 16.87
N GLY A 130 -0.02 -12.59 15.87
CA GLY A 130 -0.48 -12.28 14.54
C GLY A 130 0.62 -11.76 13.62
N ARG A 131 0.32 -10.64 12.96
CA ARG A 131 1.18 -10.03 11.94
C ARG A 131 1.54 -8.62 12.33
N LYS A 132 2.69 -8.15 11.86
CA LYS A 132 3.16 -6.79 12.07
C LYS A 132 3.25 -6.08 10.73
N ARG A 133 2.57 -4.94 10.60
CA ARG A 133 2.64 -4.07 9.43
C ARG A 133 3.61 -2.95 9.71
N HIS A 134 4.50 -2.68 8.75
CA HIS A 134 5.38 -1.54 8.74
C HIS A 134 4.94 -0.62 7.61
N LEU A 135 4.75 0.65 7.93
CA LEU A 135 4.30 1.66 6.98
C LEU A 135 5.33 2.78 6.94
N LEU A 136 5.84 3.07 5.74
CA LEU A 136 6.68 4.23 5.46
C LEU A 136 5.82 5.27 4.75
N VAL A 137 5.74 6.46 5.33
CA VAL A 137 5.05 7.62 4.78
C VAL A 137 6.00 8.78 4.59
N ASP A 138 5.66 9.73 3.72
CA ASP A 138 6.36 11.01 3.65
C ASP A 138 5.87 12.01 4.72
N THR A 139 6.41 13.23 4.66
CA THR A 139 6.04 14.33 5.57
C THR A 139 4.60 14.82 5.41
N GLU A 140 3.95 14.52 4.29
CA GLU A 140 2.54 14.86 4.02
C GLU A 140 1.61 13.68 4.36
N GLY A 141 2.15 12.58 4.90
CA GLY A 141 1.41 11.37 5.24
C GLY A 141 1.11 10.46 4.05
N LEU A 142 1.71 10.68 2.88
CA LEU A 142 1.50 9.86 1.70
C LEU A 142 2.34 8.58 1.78
N VAL A 143 1.71 7.44 1.49
CA VAL A 143 2.34 6.12 1.62
C VAL A 143 3.41 5.93 0.55
N LEU A 144 4.63 5.62 0.99
CA LEU A 144 5.77 5.28 0.13
C LEU A 144 5.94 3.77 0.00
N GLU A 145 5.85 3.05 1.11
CA GLU A 145 5.99 1.59 1.15
C GLU A 145 5.19 1.00 2.31
N ALA A 146 4.64 -0.19 2.11
CA ALA A 146 3.96 -0.95 3.15
C ALA A 146 4.36 -2.42 3.07
N GLN A 147 4.83 -2.98 4.17
CA GLN A 147 5.14 -4.41 4.28
C GLN A 147 4.47 -5.04 5.50
N VAL A 148 4.15 -6.32 5.37
CA VAL A 148 3.58 -7.13 6.44
C VAL A 148 4.52 -8.29 6.71
N HIS A 149 4.96 -8.40 7.95
CA HIS A 149 5.82 -9.46 8.44
C HIS A 149 5.09 -10.27 9.53
N SER A 150 5.68 -11.41 9.90
CA SER A 150 5.31 -12.10 11.14
C SER A 150 5.50 -11.16 12.33
N ALA A 151 4.60 -11.17 13.33
CA ALA A 151 4.76 -10.28 14.48
C ALA A 151 5.93 -10.66 15.40
N ARG A 152 6.55 -11.82 15.18
CA ARG A 152 7.81 -12.21 15.82
C ARG A 152 9.00 -11.35 15.37
N VAL A 153 8.94 -10.79 14.16
CA VAL A 153 10.04 -9.98 13.62
C VAL A 153 10.19 -8.70 14.46
N PRO A 154 11.40 -8.40 14.98
CA PRO A 154 11.68 -7.17 15.68
C PRO A 154 11.47 -5.95 14.79
N ASP A 155 11.10 -4.82 15.39
CA ASP A 155 10.76 -3.61 14.61
C ASP A 155 11.92 -3.12 13.76
N GLN A 156 13.15 -3.16 14.30
CA GLN A 156 14.36 -2.74 13.61
C GLN A 156 14.60 -3.57 12.34
N ASP A 157 14.42 -4.88 12.41
CA ASP A 157 14.58 -5.78 11.27
C ASP A 157 13.49 -5.57 10.23
N GLY A 158 12.24 -5.43 10.67
CA GLY A 158 11.11 -5.15 9.78
C GLY A 158 11.27 -3.81 9.06
N ILE A 159 11.75 -2.78 9.75
CA ILE A 159 12.06 -1.48 9.14
C ILE A 159 13.21 -1.60 8.15
N ARG A 160 14.27 -2.36 8.47
CA ARG A 160 15.37 -2.59 7.53
C ARG A 160 14.88 -3.25 6.24
N LEU A 161 14.09 -4.31 6.35
CA LEU A 161 13.48 -4.99 5.18
C LEU A 161 12.53 -4.06 4.40
N LEU A 162 11.79 -3.19 5.09
CA LEU A 162 10.97 -2.15 4.48
C LEU A 162 11.80 -1.23 3.58
N LEU A 163 12.94 -0.77 4.09
CA LEU A 163 13.82 0.17 3.41
C LEU A 163 14.65 -0.47 2.30
N GLU A 164 14.99 -1.75 2.40
CA GLU A 164 15.73 -2.49 1.37
C GLU A 164 14.88 -2.74 0.11
N GLN A 165 13.57 -2.93 0.25
CA GLN A 165 12.67 -3.15 -0.90
C GLN A 165 12.25 -1.85 -1.61
N ARG A 166 12.70 -0.68 -1.16
CA ARG A 166 12.35 0.59 -1.81
C ARG A 166 13.05 0.66 -3.18
N CYS A 167 12.28 0.63 -4.24
CA CYS A 167 12.77 1.03 -5.56
C CYS A 167 12.59 2.54 -5.70
N GLY A 168 13.68 3.26 -6.01
CA GLY A 168 13.62 4.59 -6.62
C GLY A 168 13.54 5.81 -5.69
N VAL A 169 13.23 5.68 -4.39
CA VAL A 169 13.16 6.85 -3.49
C VAL A 169 14.44 7.02 -2.67
N ALA A 170 15.26 8.00 -3.03
CA ALA A 170 16.49 8.38 -2.34
C ALA A 170 16.22 9.23 -1.08
N LEU A 171 15.53 8.64 -0.09
CA LEU A 171 15.34 9.28 1.21
C LEU A 171 16.69 9.48 1.90
N ARG A 172 16.94 10.70 2.35
CA ARG A 172 18.15 11.16 3.05
C ARG A 172 18.02 11.06 4.56
N ALA A 173 16.79 11.06 5.09
CA ALA A 173 16.51 10.97 6.52
C ALA A 173 15.24 10.16 6.81
N PHE A 174 15.25 9.44 7.94
CA PHE A 174 14.11 8.68 8.43
C PHE A 174 13.90 8.90 9.92
N LEU A 175 12.63 9.01 10.33
CA LEU A 175 12.24 9.05 11.72
C LEU A 175 11.42 7.79 12.04
N THR A 176 11.82 7.08 13.10
CA THR A 176 11.06 5.95 13.65
C THR A 176 10.34 6.42 14.90
N CYS A 177 9.01 6.33 14.93
CA CYS A 177 8.25 6.67 16.12
C CYS A 177 8.22 5.49 17.10
N GLY A 178 9.25 5.37 17.93
CA GLY A 178 9.33 4.33 18.97
C GLY A 178 10.76 3.90 19.27
N SER A 179 11.18 4.10 20.52
CA SER A 179 12.53 3.86 21.07
C SER A 179 13.61 4.86 20.61
N THR A 180 14.03 5.67 21.56
CA THR A 180 15.23 6.51 21.55
C THR A 180 16.48 5.74 21.15
N ARG A 181 17.01 5.98 19.94
CA ARG A 181 18.40 6.44 19.71
C ARG A 181 18.60 6.76 18.23
N ALA A 182 18.60 8.04 17.92
CA ALA A 182 19.41 8.58 16.85
C ALA A 182 20.87 8.60 17.36
N THR A 183 21.72 7.76 16.80
CA THR A 183 23.19 7.93 16.78
C THR A 183 23.60 7.38 15.43
N GLY A 184 23.93 8.16 14.41
CA GLY A 184 24.92 9.22 14.38
C GLY A 184 25.81 8.85 13.19
N GLY A 185 25.82 9.68 12.15
CA GLY A 185 26.61 9.44 10.95
C GLY A 185 28.09 9.29 11.32
N ARG A 186 28.72 8.21 10.84
CA ARG A 186 30.16 8.04 10.96
C ARG A 186 30.80 8.91 9.89
N ALA A 187 31.38 10.03 10.30
CA ALA A 187 32.26 10.82 9.46
C ALA A 187 33.45 9.95 9.03
N GLU A 188 33.75 9.99 7.74
CA GLU A 188 34.95 9.43 7.14
C GLU A 188 36.18 10.11 7.77
N SER A 189 37.06 9.33 8.38
CA SER A 189 38.44 9.75 8.61
C SER A 189 39.33 9.09 7.55
N GLY A 190 39.54 9.81 6.46
CA GLY A 190 40.58 9.51 5.49
C GLY A 190 41.95 9.68 6.14
N SER A 191 42.64 8.57 6.41
CA SER A 191 44.07 8.57 6.65
C SER A 191 44.78 8.81 5.30
N ARG A 192 45.38 9.99 5.14
CA ARG A 192 46.47 10.21 4.19
C ARG A 192 47.72 10.56 5.00
N ARG A 193 48.69 9.64 4.87
CA ARG A 193 50.15 9.76 4.96
C ARG A 193 50.74 10.91 5.76
#